data_AF-A0A971U9N4-F1
#
_entry.id   AF-A0A971U9N4-F1
#
_cell.length_a   1.000
_cell.length_b   1.000
_cell.length_c   1.000
_cell.angle_alpha   90.00
_cell.angle_beta   90.00
_cell.angle_gamma   90.00
#
_symmetry.space_group_name_H-M   'P 1'
#
loop_
_entity.id
_entity.type
_entity.pdbx_description
1 polymer ?
#
loop_
_entity_poly.entity_id
_entity_poly.type
_entity_poly.pdbx_seq_one_letter_code
_entity_poly.pdbx_strand_id
1 'polypeptide(L)'
;MVMERKDGLEIALQERIKELNCLYGMARLAESHGNSMEEFLKSLADFLPRSWRYEDVACARIVFRGETFESKKFAWTGWRQTAQIRVGGESAGDVTVLYAEERPEADEGPFLREERALLEAIAQRIGEIAVGVTARQDLQEYNRQLLLERKALQEANAALRVVLSNIEEEKRRIYENIQMNIDKVVMPVLSALAPAVPENKLTYLEILKTSLQEISSPFVERGGDLFRTLTPAEVDICNMIRNGMRSKEIARLRGVSEATVHRHREHIRRKFKIANEPVNLTAYLQSRLGTAKRRP
;
A
#
# COMPACT_ATOMS: atom_id res chain seq x y z
N MET A 1 -3.05 45.78 -60.09
CA MET A 1 -2.48 46.11 -58.75
C MET A 1 -3.46 46.15 -57.58
N VAL A 2 -4.55 46.95 -57.55
CA VAL A 2 -5.48 46.96 -56.37
C VAL A 2 -6.48 45.78 -56.38
N MET A 3 -6.94 45.34 -57.56
CA MET A 3 -7.84 44.17 -57.71
C MET A 3 -7.11 42.84 -57.43
N GLU A 4 -5.95 42.59 -58.04
CA GLU A 4 -5.14 41.37 -57.80
C GLU A 4 -4.74 41.18 -56.33
N ARG A 5 -4.57 42.28 -55.57
CA ARG A 5 -4.20 42.24 -54.15
C ARG A 5 -5.39 41.91 -53.24
N LYS A 6 -6.62 42.17 -53.70
CA LYS A 6 -7.86 41.79 -53.01
C LYS A 6 -8.15 40.30 -53.17
N ASP A 7 -7.98 39.78 -54.39
CA ASP A 7 -8.22 38.38 -54.71
C ASP A 7 -7.24 37.45 -53.96
N GLY A 8 -5.97 37.83 -53.85
CA GLY A 8 -4.98 37.07 -53.07
C GLY A 8 -5.27 37.05 -51.55
N LEU A 9 -5.86 38.12 -51.00
CA LEU A 9 -6.22 38.18 -49.59
C LEU A 9 -7.45 37.32 -49.28
N GLU A 10 -8.44 37.31 -50.17
CA GLU A 10 -9.63 36.45 -50.02
C GLU A 10 -9.27 34.96 -50.08
N ILE A 11 -8.37 34.57 -50.98
CA ILE A 11 -7.86 33.20 -51.07
C ILE A 11 -7.13 32.80 -49.78
N ALA A 12 -6.20 33.64 -49.30
CA ALA A 12 -5.47 33.37 -48.05
C ALA A 12 -6.41 33.25 -46.84
N LEU A 13 -7.48 34.06 -46.79
CA LEU A 13 -8.49 33.99 -45.74
C LEU A 13 -9.30 32.69 -45.81
N GLN A 14 -9.68 32.25 -47.02
CA GLN A 14 -10.40 31.00 -47.22
C GLN A 14 -9.59 29.78 -46.78
N GLU A 15 -8.30 29.72 -47.14
CA GLU A 15 -7.41 28.64 -46.70
C GLU A 15 -7.24 28.65 -45.18
N ARG A 16 -7.15 29.82 -44.55
CA ARG A 16 -7.11 29.92 -43.08
C ARG A 16 -8.38 29.46 -42.40
N ILE A 17 -9.56 29.74 -42.99
CA ILE A 17 -10.85 29.26 -42.48
C ILE A 17 -10.91 27.73 -42.58
N LYS A 18 -10.46 27.13 -43.69
CA LYS A 18 -10.39 25.66 -43.84
C LYS A 18 -9.50 25.03 -42.78
N GLU A 19 -8.30 25.58 -42.57
CA GLU A 19 -7.36 25.11 -41.56
C GLU A 19 -7.99 25.13 -40.15
N LEU A 20 -8.59 26.26 -39.77
CA LEU A 20 -9.24 26.40 -38.46
C LEU A 20 -10.42 25.44 -38.29
N ASN A 21 -11.25 25.27 -39.32
CA ASN A 21 -12.35 24.31 -39.30
C ASN A 21 -11.84 22.87 -39.15
N CYS A 22 -10.74 22.53 -39.80
CA CYS A 22 -10.12 21.21 -39.68
C CYS A 22 -9.62 20.96 -38.26
N LEU A 23 -8.84 21.89 -37.69
CA LEU A 23 -8.26 21.76 -36.36
C LEU A 23 -9.34 21.75 -35.26
N TYR A 24 -10.37 22.58 -35.40
CA TYR A 24 -11.50 22.59 -34.47
C TYR A 24 -12.35 21.32 -34.59
N GLY A 25 -12.58 20.84 -35.82
CA GLY A 25 -13.27 19.57 -36.07
C GLY A 25 -12.53 18.39 -35.44
N MET A 26 -11.20 18.34 -35.60
CA MET A 26 -10.35 17.33 -34.96
C MET A 26 -10.46 17.38 -33.43
N ALA A 27 -10.41 18.57 -32.82
CA ALA A 27 -10.57 18.70 -31.38
C ALA A 27 -11.93 18.16 -30.89
N ARG A 28 -13.02 18.48 -31.60
CA ARG A 28 -14.36 17.93 -31.29
C ARG A 28 -14.44 16.42 -31.46
N LEU A 29 -13.79 15.87 -32.49
CA LEU A 29 -13.72 14.42 -32.69
C LEU A 29 -12.94 13.74 -31.56
N ALA A 30 -11.85 14.37 -31.10
CA ALA A 30 -11.05 13.88 -29.99
C ALA A 30 -11.80 13.92 -28.65
N GLU A 31 -12.61 14.95 -28.41
CA GLU A 31 -13.47 15.05 -27.23
C GLU A 31 -14.59 14.00 -27.23
N SER A 32 -15.27 13.83 -28.38
CA SER A 32 -16.39 12.88 -28.51
C SER A 32 -15.97 11.42 -28.43
N HIS A 33 -14.76 11.08 -28.89
CA HIS A 33 -14.21 9.72 -28.88
C HIS A 33 -13.05 9.58 -27.90
N GLY A 34 -12.99 10.42 -26.86
CA GLY A 34 -11.82 10.57 -25.98
C GLY A 34 -11.37 9.32 -25.22
N ASN A 35 -12.10 8.20 -25.31
CA ASN A 35 -11.77 6.92 -24.71
C ASN A 35 -11.33 5.85 -25.73
N SER A 36 -11.49 6.08 -27.03
CA SER A 36 -11.11 5.14 -28.09
C SER A 36 -10.34 5.84 -29.21
N MET A 37 -9.04 5.53 -29.28
CA MET A 37 -8.17 6.03 -30.35
C MET A 37 -8.66 5.54 -31.73
N GLU A 38 -9.17 4.32 -31.81
CA GLU A 38 -9.67 3.72 -33.06
C GLU A 38 -10.87 4.49 -33.62
N GLU A 39 -11.87 4.80 -32.79
CA GLU A 39 -13.07 5.52 -33.22
C GLU A 39 -12.74 6.97 -33.62
N PHE A 40 -11.82 7.59 -32.89
CA PHE A 40 -11.28 8.90 -33.23
C PHE A 40 -10.59 8.88 -34.60
N LEU A 41 -9.65 7.96 -34.83
CA LEU A 41 -8.89 7.85 -36.07
C LEU A 41 -9.78 7.53 -37.27
N LYS A 42 -10.76 6.65 -37.11
CA LYS A 42 -11.76 6.35 -38.14
C LYS A 42 -12.58 7.59 -38.53
N SER A 43 -13.09 8.29 -37.54
CA SER A 43 -13.87 9.52 -37.77
C SER A 43 -13.02 10.63 -38.37
N LEU A 44 -11.75 10.72 -37.97
CA LEU A 44 -10.80 11.67 -38.52
C LEU A 44 -10.50 11.37 -39.99
N ALA A 45 -10.23 10.11 -40.36
CA ALA A 45 -10.01 9.70 -41.75
C ALA A 45 -11.19 10.11 -42.66
N ASP A 46 -12.43 9.92 -42.23
CA ASP A 46 -13.61 10.36 -42.98
C ASP A 46 -13.79 11.89 -43.04
N PHE A 47 -13.20 12.63 -42.10
CA PHE A 47 -13.33 14.08 -41.98
C PHE A 47 -12.27 14.86 -42.78
N LEU A 48 -11.02 14.35 -42.81
CA LEU A 48 -9.89 15.04 -43.44
C LEU A 48 -10.14 15.53 -44.88
N PRO A 49 -10.74 14.74 -45.80
CA PRO A 49 -10.97 15.16 -47.19
C PRO A 49 -11.64 16.53 -47.35
N ARG A 50 -12.52 16.92 -46.42
CA ARG A 50 -13.27 18.20 -46.46
C ARG A 50 -12.41 19.44 -46.26
N SER A 51 -11.17 19.26 -45.79
CA SER A 51 -10.24 20.36 -45.52
C SER A 51 -9.22 20.57 -46.65
N TRP A 52 -9.28 19.74 -47.69
CA TRP A 52 -8.45 19.86 -48.89
C TRP A 52 -9.16 20.63 -50.00
N ARG A 53 -8.39 21.20 -50.91
CA ARG A 53 -8.81 22.02 -52.04
C ARG A 53 -9.82 21.33 -52.95
N TYR A 54 -9.59 20.04 -53.23
CA TYR A 54 -10.47 19.21 -54.05
C TYR A 54 -11.17 18.14 -53.20
N GLU A 55 -12.11 18.58 -52.35
CA GLU A 55 -12.79 17.74 -51.35
C GLU A 55 -13.55 16.54 -51.95
N ASP A 56 -14.02 16.67 -53.20
CA ASP A 56 -14.84 15.70 -53.92
C ASP A 56 -14.06 14.45 -54.35
N VAL A 57 -12.75 14.62 -54.57
CA VAL A 57 -11.82 13.54 -54.97
C VAL A 57 -10.75 13.26 -53.92
N ALA A 58 -10.74 13.99 -52.80
CA ALA A 58 -9.84 13.74 -51.69
C ALA A 58 -10.20 12.46 -50.94
N CYS A 59 -9.20 11.63 -50.67
CA CYS A 59 -9.29 10.47 -49.80
C CYS A 59 -8.18 10.53 -48.76
N ALA A 60 -8.46 10.02 -47.55
CA ALA A 60 -7.48 9.97 -46.48
C ALA A 60 -7.29 8.54 -45.98
N ARG A 61 -6.06 8.24 -45.58
CA ARG A 61 -5.68 7.02 -44.89
C ARG A 61 -4.82 7.38 -43.70
N ILE A 62 -5.11 6.76 -42.57
CA ILE A 62 -4.30 6.85 -41.36
C ILE A 62 -3.82 5.45 -41.02
N VAL A 63 -2.52 5.27 -40.90
CA VAL A 63 -1.92 4.06 -40.32
C VAL A 63 -1.44 4.42 -38.93
N PHE A 64 -1.85 3.66 -37.93
CA PHE A 64 -1.42 3.90 -36.54
C PHE A 64 -1.22 2.56 -35.83
N ARG A 65 -0.01 2.32 -35.33
CA ARG A 65 0.38 1.08 -34.61
C ARG A 65 0.00 -0.23 -35.32
N GLY A 66 0.09 -0.24 -36.65
CA GLY A 66 -0.21 -1.42 -37.49
C GLY A 66 -1.67 -1.51 -37.96
N GLU A 67 -2.56 -0.69 -37.42
CA GLU A 67 -3.95 -0.60 -37.88
C GLU A 67 -4.09 0.46 -38.96
N THR A 68 -5.06 0.25 -39.87
CA THR A 68 -5.32 1.14 -41.01
C THR A 68 -6.76 1.63 -40.97
N PHE A 69 -6.94 2.94 -41.08
CA PHE A 69 -8.21 3.65 -41.10
C PHE A 69 -8.30 4.44 -42.41
N GLU A 70 -9.32 4.17 -43.21
CA GLU A 70 -9.45 4.76 -44.55
C GLU A 70 -10.80 5.47 -44.69
N SER A 71 -10.79 6.60 -45.38
CA SER A 71 -12.01 7.26 -45.82
C SER A 71 -12.71 6.44 -46.90
N LYS A 72 -14.01 6.69 -47.09
CA LYS A 72 -14.75 6.07 -48.21
C LYS A 72 -14.07 6.35 -49.56
N LYS A 73 -14.09 5.34 -50.45
CA LYS A 73 -13.56 5.38 -51.84
C LYS A 73 -12.03 5.52 -51.95
N PHE A 74 -11.26 5.09 -50.95
CA PHE A 74 -9.80 5.10 -51.00
C PHE A 74 -9.23 4.25 -52.16
N ALA A 75 -8.37 4.85 -52.99
CA ALA A 75 -7.62 4.18 -54.05
C ALA A 75 -6.23 4.81 -54.18
N TRP A 76 -5.18 4.00 -54.28
CA TRP A 76 -3.82 4.52 -54.40
C TRP A 76 -3.60 5.21 -55.75
N THR A 77 -3.14 6.45 -55.70
CA THR A 77 -2.74 7.24 -56.88
C THR A 77 -1.35 7.84 -56.68
N GLY A 78 -0.78 8.41 -57.75
CA GLY A 78 0.48 9.14 -57.69
C GLY A 78 0.35 10.50 -56.99
N TRP A 79 -0.87 11.05 -56.90
CA TRP A 79 -1.15 12.35 -56.30
C TRP A 79 -1.45 12.21 -54.82
N ARG A 80 -0.41 12.14 -54.01
CA ARG A 80 -0.52 11.95 -52.56
C ARG A 80 0.51 12.76 -51.79
N GLN A 81 0.16 13.09 -50.55
CA GLN A 81 1.06 13.61 -49.54
C GLN A 81 0.92 12.79 -48.25
N THR A 82 2.04 12.56 -47.57
CA THR A 82 2.11 11.75 -46.35
C THR A 82 2.90 12.48 -45.27
N ALA A 83 2.39 12.45 -44.04
CA ALA A 83 3.05 12.96 -42.84
C ALA A 83 3.18 11.85 -41.78
N GLN A 84 4.33 11.80 -41.10
CA GLN A 84 4.58 10.80 -40.06
C GLN A 84 3.88 11.17 -38.75
N ILE A 85 3.17 10.23 -38.16
CA ILE A 85 2.67 10.34 -36.79
C ILE A 85 3.79 9.91 -35.85
N ARG A 86 4.09 10.76 -34.86
CA ARG A 86 5.11 10.48 -33.84
C ARG A 86 4.49 10.48 -32.45
N VAL A 87 4.78 9.44 -31.67
CA VAL A 87 4.34 9.30 -30.28
C VAL A 87 5.59 9.21 -29.42
N GLY A 88 5.78 10.15 -28.49
CA GLY A 88 6.98 10.18 -27.65
C GLY A 88 8.30 10.35 -28.43
N GLY A 89 8.25 10.88 -29.66
CA GLY A 89 9.40 11.03 -30.54
C GLY A 89 9.65 9.86 -31.50
N GLU A 90 9.01 8.71 -31.29
CA GLU A 90 9.10 7.53 -32.16
C GLU A 90 8.00 7.54 -33.24
N SER A 91 8.31 7.02 -34.42
CA SER A 91 7.32 6.88 -35.49
C SER A 91 6.30 5.80 -35.11
N ALA A 92 5.03 6.21 -34.99
CA ALA A 92 3.93 5.33 -34.64
C ALA A 92 3.00 5.01 -35.82
N GLY A 93 3.23 5.64 -36.98
CA GLY A 93 2.43 5.50 -38.18
C GLY A 93 2.50 6.73 -39.08
N ASP A 94 1.50 6.91 -39.93
CA ASP A 94 1.41 8.01 -40.89
C ASP A 94 -0.03 8.41 -41.22
N VAL A 95 -0.21 9.66 -41.64
CA VAL A 95 -1.43 10.17 -42.26
C VAL A 95 -1.11 10.48 -43.70
N THR A 96 -1.92 9.94 -44.60
CA THR A 96 -1.82 10.14 -46.04
C THR A 96 -3.11 10.74 -46.58
N VAL A 97 -3.00 11.79 -47.39
CA VAL A 97 -4.12 12.32 -48.18
C VAL A 97 -3.74 12.21 -49.66
N LEU A 98 -4.70 11.78 -50.48
CA LEU A 98 -4.53 11.61 -51.91
C LEU A 98 -5.74 12.13 -52.69
N TYR A 99 -5.55 12.43 -53.98
CA TYR A 99 -6.64 12.67 -54.92
C TYR A 99 -6.86 11.47 -55.83
N ALA A 100 -8.11 11.07 -56.02
CA ALA A 100 -8.49 9.93 -56.86
C ALA A 100 -8.29 10.18 -58.36
N GLU A 101 -8.19 11.43 -58.77
CA GLU A 101 -8.07 11.88 -60.16
C GLU A 101 -6.94 12.89 -60.30
N GLU A 102 -6.45 13.08 -61.53
CA GLU A 102 -5.47 14.11 -61.84
C GLU A 102 -6.03 15.51 -61.57
N ARG A 103 -5.19 16.38 -61.00
CA ARG A 103 -5.50 17.75 -60.67
C ARG A 103 -4.33 18.67 -61.06
N PRO A 104 -4.59 19.96 -61.33
CA PRO A 104 -3.54 20.91 -61.69
C PRO A 104 -2.42 20.98 -60.66
N GLU A 105 -1.17 21.10 -61.13
CA GLU A 105 -0.01 21.27 -60.26
C GLU A 105 -0.09 22.58 -59.46
N ALA A 106 0.45 22.52 -58.24
CA ALA A 106 0.56 23.58 -57.25
C ALA A 106 1.97 23.52 -56.61
N ASP A 107 2.09 23.27 -55.31
CA ASP A 107 3.38 23.28 -54.60
C ASP A 107 4.00 21.88 -54.45
N GLU A 108 3.19 20.86 -54.10
CA GLU A 108 3.60 19.45 -53.96
C GLU A 108 2.69 18.60 -54.84
N GLY A 109 3.02 18.47 -56.14
CA GLY A 109 2.05 17.95 -57.11
C GLY A 109 0.79 18.83 -57.10
N PRO A 110 -0.43 18.29 -56.92
CA PRO A 110 -1.64 19.10 -56.87
C PRO A 110 -1.95 19.75 -55.50
N PHE A 111 -1.09 19.57 -54.49
CA PHE A 111 -1.31 20.06 -53.13
C PHE A 111 -0.67 21.43 -52.89
N LEU A 112 -1.30 22.25 -52.05
CA LEU A 112 -0.80 23.54 -51.58
C LEU A 112 0.17 23.37 -50.40
N ARG A 113 1.10 24.32 -50.23
CA ARG A 113 2.00 24.35 -49.07
C ARG A 113 1.24 24.43 -47.73
N GLU A 114 0.10 25.12 -47.70
CA GLU A 114 -0.78 25.21 -46.54
C GLU A 114 -1.39 23.85 -46.19
N GLU A 115 -1.78 23.05 -47.19
CA GLU A 115 -2.32 21.70 -46.98
C GLU A 115 -1.25 20.73 -46.46
N ARG A 116 0.00 20.90 -46.91
CA ARG A 116 1.14 20.16 -46.37
C ARG A 116 1.36 20.50 -44.90
N ALA A 117 1.36 21.78 -44.55
CA ALA A 117 1.50 22.24 -43.17
C ALA A 117 0.33 21.76 -42.29
N LEU A 118 -0.90 21.75 -42.82
CA LEU A 118 -2.07 21.21 -42.13
C LEU A 118 -1.91 19.72 -41.85
N LEU A 119 -1.46 18.93 -42.83
CA LEU A 119 -1.23 17.48 -42.67
C LEU A 119 -0.20 17.18 -41.58
N GLU A 120 0.90 17.94 -41.54
CA GLU A 120 1.93 17.82 -40.50
C GLU A 120 1.37 18.17 -39.11
N ALA A 121 0.59 19.25 -39.01
CA ALA A 121 -0.06 19.63 -37.76
C ALA A 121 -1.06 18.57 -37.28
N ILE A 122 -1.81 17.93 -38.18
CA ILE A 122 -2.71 16.82 -37.85
C ILE A 122 -1.91 15.63 -37.33
N ALA A 123 -0.85 15.21 -38.05
CA ALA A 123 -0.05 14.07 -37.66
C ALA A 123 0.60 14.27 -36.27
N GLN A 124 1.06 15.48 -35.96
CA GLN A 124 1.56 15.84 -34.63
C GLN A 124 0.45 15.73 -33.57
N ARG A 125 -0.72 16.31 -33.81
CA ARG A 125 -1.85 16.28 -32.86
C ARG A 125 -2.38 14.89 -32.59
N ILE A 126 -2.38 14.00 -33.60
CA ILE A 126 -2.72 12.58 -33.41
C ILE A 126 -1.76 11.95 -32.39
N GLY A 127 -0.46 12.23 -32.53
CA GLY A 127 0.56 11.76 -31.60
C GLY A 127 0.33 12.26 -30.16
N GLU A 128 0.04 13.55 -29.99
CA GLU A 128 -0.25 14.16 -28.68
C GLU A 128 -1.49 13.55 -28.01
N ILE A 129 -2.58 13.38 -28.77
CA ILE A 129 -3.81 12.75 -28.29
C ILE A 129 -3.56 11.29 -27.88
N ALA A 130 -2.78 10.54 -28.66
CA ALA A 130 -2.46 9.14 -28.36
C ALA A 130 -1.73 8.98 -27.02
N VAL A 131 -0.77 9.88 -26.72
CA VAL A 131 -0.10 9.92 -25.41
C VAL A 131 -1.13 10.14 -24.29
N GLY A 132 -2.01 11.14 -24.47
CA GLY A 132 -3.03 11.48 -23.48
C GLY A 132 -4.09 10.40 -23.27
N VAL A 133 -4.46 9.63 -24.29
CA VAL A 133 -5.37 8.48 -24.16
C VAL A 133 -4.69 7.34 -23.40
N THR A 134 -3.46 6.98 -23.77
CA THR A 134 -2.71 5.89 -23.12
C THR A 134 -2.50 6.18 -21.63
N ALA A 135 -2.03 7.39 -21.29
CA ALA A 135 -1.78 7.79 -19.91
C ALA A 135 -3.07 7.76 -19.05
N ARG A 136 -4.22 8.11 -19.63
CA ARG A 136 -5.52 8.04 -18.93
C ARG A 136 -5.96 6.59 -18.68
N GLN A 137 -5.77 5.70 -19.66
CA GLN A 137 -6.09 4.28 -19.52
C GLN A 137 -5.21 3.60 -18.45
N ASP A 138 -3.90 3.85 -18.47
CA ASP A 138 -2.96 3.32 -17.49
C ASP A 138 -3.32 3.77 -16.07
N LEU A 139 -3.64 5.07 -15.91
CA LEU A 139 -4.05 5.62 -14.62
C LEU A 139 -5.38 5.05 -14.13
N GLN A 140 -6.34 4.79 -15.02
CA GLN A 140 -7.60 4.14 -14.66
C GLN A 140 -7.37 2.70 -14.20
N GLU A 141 -6.56 1.92 -14.91
CA GLU A 141 -6.26 0.54 -14.53
C GLU A 141 -5.48 0.48 -13.21
N TYR A 142 -4.50 1.34 -13.02
CA TYR A 142 -3.75 1.43 -11.78
C TYR A 142 -4.65 1.79 -10.58
N ASN A 143 -5.54 2.78 -10.74
CA ASN A 143 -6.51 3.13 -9.70
C ASN A 143 -7.46 1.97 -9.37
N ARG A 144 -7.90 1.21 -10.38
CA ARG A 144 -8.73 0.03 -10.20
C ARG A 144 -8.01 -1.04 -9.38
N GLN A 145 -6.75 -1.32 -9.69
CA GLN A 145 -5.93 -2.27 -8.96
C GLN A 145 -5.72 -1.84 -7.49
N LEU A 146 -5.38 -0.57 -7.26
CA LEU A 146 -5.24 -0.01 -5.91
C LEU A 146 -6.52 -0.15 -5.06
N LEU A 147 -7.68 0.07 -5.66
CA LEU A 147 -8.96 -0.09 -4.96
C LEU A 147 -9.20 -1.55 -4.53
N LEU A 148 -8.87 -2.52 -5.38
CA LEU A 148 -8.98 -3.94 -5.07
C LEU A 148 -8.01 -4.35 -3.95
N GLU A 149 -6.75 -3.93 -4.04
CA GLU A 149 -5.73 -4.22 -3.03
C GLU A 149 -6.09 -3.60 -1.68
N ARG A 150 -6.53 -2.34 -1.67
CA ARG A 150 -6.97 -1.67 -0.44
C ARG A 150 -8.13 -2.42 0.21
N LYS A 151 -9.09 -2.91 -0.57
CA LYS A 151 -10.23 -3.67 -0.05
C LYS A 151 -9.78 -5.00 0.58
N ALA A 152 -8.93 -5.75 -0.12
CA ALA A 152 -8.37 -6.99 0.41
C ALA A 152 -7.58 -6.76 1.71
N LEU A 153 -6.79 -5.69 1.77
CA LEU A 153 -6.04 -5.31 2.97
C LEU A 153 -6.97 -4.91 4.13
N GLN A 154 -8.06 -4.21 3.86
CA GLN A 154 -9.06 -3.88 4.87
C GLN A 154 -9.74 -5.14 5.43
N GLU A 155 -10.12 -6.08 4.57
CA GLU A 155 -10.72 -7.37 4.97
C GLU A 155 -9.73 -8.21 5.80
N ALA A 156 -8.48 -8.32 5.38
CA ALA A 156 -7.43 -9.02 6.12
C ALA A 156 -7.18 -8.41 7.50
N ASN A 157 -7.11 -7.08 7.59
CA ASN A 157 -6.96 -6.38 8.87
C ASN A 157 -8.18 -6.57 9.79
N ALA A 158 -9.39 -6.58 9.24
CA ALA A 158 -10.60 -6.85 10.00
C ALA A 158 -10.60 -8.28 10.56
N ALA A 159 -10.27 -9.27 9.72
CA ALA A 159 -10.14 -10.67 10.14
C ALA A 159 -9.08 -10.83 11.23
N LEU A 160 -7.91 -10.19 11.09
CA LEU A 160 -6.85 -10.21 12.10
C LEU A 160 -7.32 -9.65 13.44
N ARG A 161 -8.06 -8.54 13.45
CA ARG A 161 -8.64 -7.97 14.69
C ARG A 161 -9.59 -8.94 15.38
N VAL A 162 -10.42 -9.64 14.62
CA VAL A 162 -11.32 -10.67 15.16
C VAL A 162 -10.52 -11.82 15.77
N VAL A 163 -9.49 -12.33 15.07
CA VAL A 163 -8.61 -13.39 15.59
C VAL A 163 -7.91 -12.97 16.88
N LEU A 164 -7.37 -11.74 16.93
CA LEU A 164 -6.72 -11.21 18.13
C LEU A 164 -7.70 -11.13 19.32
N SER A 165 -8.91 -10.63 19.08
CA SER A 165 -9.96 -10.58 20.11
C SER A 165 -10.31 -11.97 20.65
N ASN A 166 -10.41 -12.96 19.77
CA ASN A 166 -10.69 -14.34 20.17
C ASN A 166 -9.56 -14.92 21.02
N ILE A 167 -8.29 -14.67 20.66
CA ILE A 167 -7.13 -15.12 21.43
C ILE A 167 -7.11 -14.47 22.81
N GLU A 168 -7.39 -13.17 22.91
CA GLU A 168 -7.46 -12.47 24.20
C GLU A 168 -8.58 -13.00 25.09
N GLU A 169 -9.75 -13.32 24.51
CA GLU A 169 -10.86 -13.92 25.23
C GLU A 169 -10.55 -15.35 25.68
N GLU A 170 -9.96 -16.17 24.82
CA GLU A 170 -9.58 -17.54 25.15
C GLU A 170 -8.51 -17.59 26.25
N LYS A 171 -7.49 -16.72 26.17
CA LYS A 171 -6.52 -16.53 27.26
C LYS A 171 -7.21 -16.17 28.56
N ARG A 172 -8.15 -15.21 28.54
CA ARG A 172 -8.91 -14.81 29.74
C ARG A 172 -9.69 -15.98 30.34
N ARG A 173 -10.38 -16.77 29.51
CA ARG A 173 -11.11 -17.97 29.96
C ARG A 173 -10.17 -18.98 30.61
N ILE A 174 -8.96 -19.19 30.05
CA ILE A 174 -7.96 -20.07 30.67
C ILE A 174 -7.56 -19.56 32.06
N TYR A 175 -7.28 -18.25 32.21
CA TYR A 175 -6.94 -17.67 33.52
C TYR A 175 -8.08 -17.83 34.53
N GLU A 176 -9.33 -17.56 34.12
CA GLU A 176 -10.52 -17.75 34.97
C GLU A 176 -10.67 -19.20 35.41
N ASN A 177 -10.48 -20.17 34.50
CA ASN A 177 -10.54 -21.60 34.81
C ASN A 177 -9.45 -22.03 35.79
N ILE A 178 -8.21 -21.57 35.60
CA ILE A 178 -7.10 -21.86 36.52
C ILE A 178 -7.40 -21.27 37.90
N GLN A 179 -7.85 -20.00 37.98
CA GLN A 179 -8.22 -19.35 39.23
C GLN A 179 -9.32 -20.13 39.96
N MET A 180 -10.37 -20.55 39.24
CA MET A 180 -11.44 -21.37 39.82
C MET A 180 -10.91 -22.69 40.37
N ASN A 181 -10.04 -23.39 39.64
CA ASN A 181 -9.44 -24.64 40.12
C ASN A 181 -8.58 -24.41 41.38
N ILE A 182 -7.80 -23.33 41.43
CA ILE A 182 -7.01 -23.00 42.62
C ILE A 182 -7.92 -22.69 43.81
N ASP A 183 -8.92 -21.83 43.64
CA ASP A 183 -9.78 -21.39 44.74
C ASP A 183 -10.75 -22.48 45.23
N LYS A 184 -11.27 -23.31 44.33
CA LYS A 184 -12.31 -24.30 44.64
C LYS A 184 -11.79 -25.70 44.91
N VAL A 185 -10.58 -26.03 44.44
CA VAL A 185 -10.01 -27.37 44.59
C VAL A 185 -8.74 -27.34 45.43
N VAL A 186 -7.76 -26.51 45.08
CA VAL A 186 -6.44 -26.55 45.73
C VAL A 186 -6.45 -25.86 47.10
N MET A 187 -7.08 -24.68 47.21
CA MET A 187 -7.13 -23.89 48.45
C MET A 187 -7.86 -24.57 49.61
N PRO A 188 -9.00 -25.26 49.40
CA PRO A 188 -9.65 -26.02 50.46
C PRO A 188 -8.75 -27.13 51.00
N VAL A 189 -8.04 -27.86 50.13
CA VAL A 189 -7.10 -28.92 50.53
C VAL A 189 -5.95 -28.35 51.35
N LEU A 190 -5.34 -27.25 50.90
CA LEU A 190 -4.26 -26.58 51.65
C LEU A 190 -4.74 -26.02 53.00
N SER A 191 -6.01 -25.60 53.08
CA SER A 191 -6.58 -25.10 54.33
C SER A 191 -6.90 -26.23 55.30
N ALA A 192 -7.37 -27.38 54.81
CA ALA A 192 -7.57 -28.58 55.60
C ALA A 192 -6.26 -29.18 56.13
N LEU A 193 -5.16 -29.04 55.37
CA LEU A 193 -3.82 -29.50 55.80
C LEU A 193 -3.16 -28.56 56.82
N ALA A 194 -3.56 -27.29 56.89
CA ALA A 194 -2.90 -26.28 57.73
C ALA A 194 -2.77 -26.66 59.23
N PRO A 195 -3.80 -27.24 59.90
CA PRO A 195 -3.72 -27.64 61.30
C PRO A 195 -2.74 -28.79 61.58
N ALA A 196 -2.43 -29.62 60.57
CA ALA A 196 -1.55 -30.79 60.71
C ALA A 196 -0.06 -30.46 60.47
N VAL A 197 0.26 -29.23 60.06
CA VAL A 197 1.62 -28.80 59.75
C VAL A 197 2.28 -28.19 61.00
N PRO A 198 3.49 -28.63 61.39
CA PRO A 198 4.24 -28.03 62.50
C PRO A 198 4.50 -26.53 62.31
N GLU A 199 4.50 -25.76 63.41
CA GLU A 199 4.64 -24.28 63.39
C GLU A 199 5.86 -23.78 62.60
N ASN A 200 7.00 -24.48 62.71
CA ASN A 200 8.23 -24.12 62.00
C ASN A 200 8.17 -24.30 60.47
N LYS A 201 7.09 -24.88 59.93
CA LYS A 201 6.85 -25.07 58.49
C LYS A 201 5.66 -24.28 57.95
N LEU A 202 4.89 -23.57 58.79
CA LEU A 202 3.73 -22.79 58.36
C LEU A 202 4.08 -21.71 57.33
N THR A 203 5.26 -21.10 57.45
CA THR A 203 5.77 -20.13 56.46
C THR A 203 5.86 -20.71 55.05
N TYR A 204 6.21 -22.00 54.90
CA TYR A 204 6.25 -22.64 53.58
C TYR A 204 4.85 -22.86 53.00
N LEU A 205 3.88 -23.18 53.85
CA LEU A 205 2.47 -23.33 53.44
C LEU A 205 1.90 -21.99 52.98
N GLU A 206 2.27 -20.90 53.65
CA GLU A 206 1.84 -19.54 53.31
C GLU A 206 2.49 -19.04 52.02
N ILE A 207 3.78 -19.33 51.81
CA ILE A 207 4.46 -19.10 50.53
C ILE A 207 3.77 -19.90 49.42
N LEU A 208 3.45 -21.19 49.63
CA LEU A 208 2.79 -22.02 48.63
C LEU A 208 1.40 -21.50 48.25
N LYS A 209 0.57 -21.11 49.24
CA LYS A 209 -0.74 -20.48 48.99
C LYS A 209 -0.58 -19.21 48.15
N THR A 210 0.37 -18.36 48.52
CA THR A 210 0.66 -17.12 47.81
C THR A 210 1.13 -17.39 46.38
N SER A 211 2.08 -18.32 46.19
CA SER A 211 2.59 -18.68 44.86
C SER A 211 1.51 -19.25 43.94
N LEU A 212 0.60 -20.07 44.46
CA LEU A 212 -0.53 -20.59 43.67
C LEU A 212 -1.50 -19.48 43.27
N GLN A 213 -1.86 -18.57 44.18
CA GLN A 213 -2.68 -17.39 43.86
C GLN A 213 -2.02 -16.46 42.85
N GLU A 214 -0.68 -16.37 42.86
CA GLU A 214 0.06 -15.60 41.88
C GLU A 214 0.04 -16.24 40.48
N ILE A 215 0.12 -17.57 40.38
CA ILE A 215 0.10 -18.30 39.10
C ILE A 215 -1.22 -18.13 38.36
N SER A 216 -2.34 -18.01 39.08
CA SER A 216 -3.66 -17.77 38.48
C SER A 216 -3.96 -16.30 38.19
N SER A 217 -3.08 -15.38 38.58
CA SER A 217 -3.27 -13.95 38.32
C SER A 217 -3.03 -13.62 36.83
N PRO A 218 -3.93 -12.87 36.17
CA PRO A 218 -3.77 -12.48 34.76
C PRO A 218 -2.53 -11.62 34.46
N PHE A 219 -1.76 -11.23 35.47
CA PHE A 219 -0.63 -10.30 35.35
C PHE A 219 0.75 -10.99 35.16
N VAL A 220 0.81 -12.33 35.17
CA VAL A 220 2.09 -13.07 35.09
C VAL A 220 2.76 -12.99 33.70
N GLU A 221 2.10 -12.44 32.68
CA GLU A 221 2.71 -12.23 31.35
C GLU A 221 4.01 -11.39 31.38
N ARG A 222 4.23 -10.55 32.40
CA ARG A 222 5.50 -9.81 32.57
C ARG A 222 6.57 -10.53 33.42
N GLY A 223 6.18 -11.51 34.22
CA GLY A 223 7.09 -12.26 35.08
C GLY A 223 7.68 -13.51 34.42
N GLY A 224 6.93 -14.14 33.50
CA GLY A 224 7.34 -15.38 32.83
C GLY A 224 8.68 -15.27 32.09
N ASP A 225 8.95 -14.14 31.43
CA ASP A 225 10.22 -13.92 30.73
C ASP A 225 11.40 -13.71 31.69
N LEU A 226 11.17 -13.14 32.87
CA LEU A 226 12.22 -12.94 33.88
C LEU A 226 12.61 -14.26 34.54
N PHE A 227 11.64 -15.13 34.84
CA PHE A 227 11.90 -16.43 35.46
C PHE A 227 12.53 -17.46 34.52
N ARG A 228 12.39 -17.31 33.18
CA ARG A 228 13.08 -18.18 32.19
C ARG A 228 14.61 -18.12 32.28
N THR A 229 15.18 -17.03 32.81
CA THR A 229 16.64 -16.84 32.91
C THR A 229 17.25 -17.35 34.21
N LEU A 230 16.42 -17.65 35.21
CA LEU A 230 16.84 -18.09 36.52
C LEU A 230 16.87 -19.62 36.63
N THR A 231 17.83 -20.14 37.38
CA THR A 231 17.84 -21.56 37.78
C THR A 231 16.78 -21.81 38.87
N PRO A 232 16.31 -23.04 39.07
CA PRO A 232 15.30 -23.35 40.11
C PRO A 232 15.67 -22.81 41.50
N ALA A 233 16.93 -22.94 41.92
CA ALA A 233 17.41 -22.41 43.19
C ALA A 233 17.42 -20.87 43.27
N GLU A 234 17.64 -20.20 42.14
CA GLU A 234 17.56 -18.73 42.06
C GLU A 234 16.11 -18.25 42.03
N VAL A 235 15.18 -19.00 41.44
CA VAL A 235 13.73 -18.72 41.48
C VAL A 235 13.23 -18.76 42.93
N ASP A 236 13.60 -19.79 43.69
CA ASP A 236 13.24 -19.92 45.11
C ASP A 236 13.73 -18.74 45.95
N ILE A 237 15.02 -18.40 45.80
CA ILE A 237 15.64 -17.28 46.53
C ILE A 237 15.02 -15.96 46.09
N CYS A 238 14.75 -15.78 44.79
CA CYS A 238 14.07 -14.60 44.25
C CYS A 238 12.67 -14.41 44.88
N ASN A 239 11.89 -15.49 45.02
CA ASN A 239 10.57 -15.46 45.67
C ASN A 239 10.66 -15.09 47.15
N MET A 240 11.62 -15.66 47.89
CA MET A 240 11.85 -15.32 49.31
C MET A 240 12.27 -13.85 49.48
N ILE A 241 13.12 -13.32 48.59
CA ILE A 241 13.54 -11.91 48.60
C ILE A 241 12.38 -10.98 48.27
N ARG A 242 11.53 -11.35 47.30
CA ARG A 242 10.33 -10.61 46.91
C ARG A 242 9.35 -10.49 48.07
N ASN A 243 9.20 -11.56 48.86
CA ASN A 243 8.38 -11.58 50.08
C ASN A 243 9.02 -10.86 51.28
N GLY A 244 10.13 -10.15 51.09
CA GLY A 244 10.74 -9.29 52.11
C GLY A 244 11.71 -9.99 53.05
N MET A 245 12.05 -11.26 52.81
CA MET A 245 12.98 -11.99 53.68
C MET A 245 14.41 -11.47 53.55
N ARG A 246 15.09 -11.35 54.70
CA ARG A 246 16.51 -10.95 54.80
C ARG A 246 17.43 -12.14 54.51
N SER A 247 18.66 -11.86 54.07
CA SER A 247 19.65 -12.89 53.74
C SER A 247 19.84 -13.92 54.87
N LYS A 248 19.89 -13.47 56.13
CA LYS A 248 19.99 -14.32 57.33
C LYS A 248 18.80 -15.24 57.54
N GLU A 249 17.59 -14.78 57.21
CA GLU A 249 16.35 -15.55 57.34
C GLU A 249 16.28 -16.61 56.25
N ILE A 250 16.61 -16.23 55.01
CA ILE A 250 16.72 -17.15 53.86
C ILE A 250 17.78 -18.22 54.14
N ALA A 251 18.93 -17.84 54.70
CA ALA A 251 20.03 -18.76 55.02
C ALA A 251 19.61 -19.82 56.04
N ARG A 252 18.96 -19.42 57.13
CA ARG A 252 18.39 -20.34 58.13
C ARG A 252 17.33 -21.25 57.52
N LEU A 253 16.43 -20.68 56.72
CA LEU A 253 15.34 -21.41 56.09
C LEU A 253 15.85 -22.49 55.12
N ARG A 254 16.88 -22.17 54.35
CA ARG A 254 17.51 -23.02 53.33
C ARG A 254 18.59 -23.97 53.87
N GLY A 255 18.99 -23.84 55.15
CA GLY A 255 20.10 -24.60 55.72
C GLY A 255 21.46 -24.32 55.08
N VAL A 256 21.68 -23.09 54.57
CA VAL A 256 22.93 -22.67 53.92
C VAL A 256 23.57 -21.49 54.64
N SER A 257 24.83 -21.18 54.34
CA SER A 257 25.48 -20.00 54.90
C SER A 257 24.88 -18.70 54.35
N GLU A 258 24.87 -17.63 55.16
CA GLU A 258 24.42 -16.31 54.73
C GLU A 258 25.21 -15.79 53.52
N ALA A 259 26.52 -16.08 53.45
CA ALA A 259 27.36 -15.78 52.30
C ALA A 259 26.88 -16.43 50.99
N THR A 260 26.31 -17.65 51.06
CA THR A 260 25.75 -18.34 49.89
C THR A 260 24.52 -17.62 49.36
N VAL A 261 23.63 -17.14 50.25
CA VAL A 261 22.46 -16.34 49.87
C VAL A 261 22.87 -15.02 49.24
N HIS A 262 23.92 -14.37 49.75
CA HIS A 262 24.47 -13.16 49.14
C HIS A 262 25.01 -13.40 47.72
N ARG A 263 25.69 -14.53 47.45
CA ARG A 263 26.11 -14.89 46.09
C ARG A 263 24.91 -15.09 45.15
N HIS A 264 23.87 -15.78 45.61
CA HIS A 264 22.64 -15.95 44.81
C HIS A 264 21.94 -14.61 44.54
N ARG A 265 21.86 -13.71 45.52
CA ARG A 265 21.35 -12.34 45.34
C ARG A 265 22.12 -11.58 44.25
N GLU A 266 23.44 -11.72 44.24
CA GLU A 266 24.29 -11.07 43.24
C GLU A 266 24.13 -11.68 41.84
N HIS A 267 23.96 -12.99 41.76
CA HIS A 267 23.66 -13.67 40.49
C HIS A 267 22.32 -13.21 39.92
N ILE A 268 21.30 -13.13 40.77
CA ILE A 268 19.96 -12.62 40.39
C ILE A 268 20.08 -11.16 39.91
N ARG A 269 20.81 -10.28 40.61
CA ARG A 269 21.05 -8.90 40.16
C ARG A 269 21.75 -8.83 38.80
N ARG A 270 22.76 -9.66 38.56
CA ARG A 270 23.46 -9.74 37.26
C ARG A 270 22.55 -10.23 36.14
N LYS A 271 21.75 -11.28 36.39
CA LYS A 271 20.80 -11.82 35.42
C LYS A 271 19.67 -10.83 35.09
N PHE A 272 19.27 -10.01 36.04
CA PHE A 272 18.32 -8.89 35.83
C PHE A 272 18.97 -7.59 35.38
N LYS A 273 20.29 -7.58 35.12
CA LYS A 273 21.06 -6.41 34.65
C LYS A 273 21.01 -5.18 35.56
N ILE A 274 20.83 -5.38 36.87
CA ILE A 274 20.78 -4.32 37.88
C ILE A 274 21.97 -4.34 38.85
N ALA A 275 23.02 -5.11 38.57
CA ALA A 275 24.15 -5.27 39.48
C ALA A 275 24.78 -3.93 39.88
N ASN A 276 24.95 -3.03 38.90
CA ASN A 276 25.61 -1.72 39.07
C ASN A 276 24.62 -0.57 39.32
N GLU A 277 23.33 -0.86 39.50
CA GLU A 277 22.33 0.17 39.76
C GLU A 277 22.07 0.32 41.26
N PRO A 278 21.80 1.54 41.77
CA PRO A 278 21.48 1.80 43.17
C PRO A 278 20.08 1.31 43.58
N VAL A 279 19.53 0.34 42.85
CA VAL A 279 18.17 -0.17 43.05
C VAL A 279 18.20 -1.34 44.03
N ASN A 280 17.33 -1.28 45.05
CA ASN A 280 17.15 -2.38 46.00
C ASN A 280 16.49 -3.59 45.31
N LEU A 281 17.09 -4.78 45.44
CA LEU A 281 16.59 -5.99 44.78
C LEU A 281 15.16 -6.34 45.21
N THR A 282 14.80 -6.22 46.48
CA THR A 282 13.42 -6.45 46.95
C THR A 282 12.44 -5.46 46.33
N ALA A 283 12.79 -4.17 46.30
CA ALA A 283 11.95 -3.14 45.69
C ALA A 283 11.82 -3.32 44.16
N TYR A 284 12.90 -3.74 43.50
CA TYR A 284 12.91 -4.07 42.07
C TYR A 284 12.00 -5.25 41.76
N LEU A 285 12.10 -6.33 42.54
CA LEU A 285 11.25 -7.50 42.36
C LEU A 285 9.78 -7.18 42.66
N GLN A 286 9.50 -6.36 43.67
CA GLN A 286 8.13 -5.92 43.97
C GLN A 286 7.57 -4.94 42.94
N SER A 287 8.37 -4.12 42.27
CA SER A 287 7.88 -3.18 41.25
C SER A 287 7.74 -3.82 39.86
N ARG A 288 8.61 -4.77 39.51
CA ARG A 288 8.59 -5.47 38.22
C ARG A 288 7.75 -6.75 38.22
N LEU A 289 7.63 -7.43 39.36
CA LEU A 289 6.91 -8.71 39.50
C LEU A 289 5.75 -8.65 40.51
N GLY A 290 5.55 -7.53 41.21
CA GLY A 290 4.59 -7.41 42.30
C GLY A 290 3.32 -6.63 41.97
N THR A 291 2.25 -7.13 42.57
CA THR A 291 0.88 -6.61 42.66
C THR A 291 0.85 -5.14 43.04
N ALA A 292 0.04 -4.33 42.35
CA ALA A 292 -0.35 -3.02 42.86
C ALA A 292 -0.98 -3.22 44.26
N LYS A 293 -0.24 -2.83 45.31
CA LYS A 293 -0.83 -2.59 46.62
C LYS A 293 -1.95 -1.57 46.38
N ARG A 294 -3.22 -1.98 46.48
CA ARG A 294 -4.31 -1.04 46.77
C ARG A 294 -3.88 -0.32 48.04
N ARG A 295 -3.48 0.95 47.92
CA ARG A 295 -3.47 1.85 49.06
C ARG A 295 -4.94 2.09 49.46
N PRO A 296 -5.23 2.20 50.76
CA PRO A 296 -6.58 2.38 51.28
C PRO A 296 -7.27 3.61 50.69
#